data_AF-A0A0U5BE32-F1
#
_entry.id   AF-A0A0U5BE32-F1
#
_cell.length_a   1.000
_cell.length_b   1.000
_cell.length_c   1.000
_cell.angle_alpha   90.00
_cell.angle_beta   90.00
_cell.angle_gamma   90.00
#
_symmetry.space_group_name_H-M   'P 1'
#
loop_
_entity.id
_entity.type
_entity.pdbx_description
1 polymer ?
#
loop_
_entity_poly.entity_id
_entity_poly.type
_entity_poly.pdbx_seq_one_letter_code
_entity_poly.pdbx_strand_id
1 'polypeptide(L)'
;MSDEPRTVVIPFRWFGHGIDIRAVQTSGDSEARFVGPDIYAALELLDDNRDLLTVADVVALANEFPTEKRMEFLVWFDGVRSELLDGVLYAIATNSPFSRARVDDGHLSVGEAADILSRDPVIRITRDELFRDLLRDYGWAMQEPITRAWIPTDRATDAGWLVRDQTRGRTDRIAYPQVRVTRAGLEELHRRLGGIAALHVDDHHPQLIEPTA
;
A
#
# COMPACT_ATOMS: atom_id res chain seq x y z
N MET A 1 -10.03 -28.49 -10.92
CA MET A 1 -9.55 -27.11 -10.75
C MET A 1 -9.46 -26.89 -9.26
N SER A 2 -8.28 -26.98 -8.67
CA SER A 2 -8.10 -26.54 -7.27
C SER A 2 -8.27 -25.04 -7.25
N ASP A 3 -9.25 -24.54 -6.49
CA ASP A 3 -9.39 -23.12 -6.24
C ASP A 3 -8.15 -22.70 -5.45
N GLU A 4 -7.30 -21.84 -6.04
CA GLU A 4 -6.12 -21.34 -5.33
C GLU A 4 -6.57 -20.63 -4.05
N PRO A 5 -5.86 -20.84 -2.93
CA PRO A 5 -6.21 -20.18 -1.69
C PRO A 5 -6.16 -18.67 -1.88
N ARG A 6 -7.29 -18.01 -1.59
CA ARG A 6 -7.40 -16.56 -1.73
C ARG A 6 -6.81 -15.89 -0.50
N THR A 7 -5.82 -15.04 -0.71
CA THR A 7 -5.21 -14.23 0.35
C THR A 7 -5.67 -12.79 0.26
N VAL A 8 -6.05 -12.23 1.40
CA VAL A 8 -6.49 -10.85 1.59
C VAL A 8 -5.52 -10.16 2.53
N VAL A 9 -5.07 -8.95 2.16
CA VAL A 9 -4.23 -8.11 3.01
C VAL A 9 -5.03 -6.90 3.45
N ILE A 10 -5.08 -6.64 4.75
CA ILE A 10 -5.89 -5.58 5.36
C ILE A 10 -4.95 -4.65 6.15
N PRO A 11 -4.78 -3.39 5.73
CA PRO A 11 -3.96 -2.44 6.47
C PRO A 11 -4.73 -1.80 7.62
N PHE A 12 -4.09 -1.69 8.78
CA PHE A 12 -4.55 -0.96 9.95
C PHE A 12 -3.56 0.14 10.32
N ARG A 13 -4.00 1.40 10.26
CA ARG A 13 -3.21 2.56 10.67
C ARG A 13 -3.18 2.66 12.20
N TRP A 14 -1.99 2.71 12.78
CA TRP A 14 -1.79 3.15 14.16
C TRP A 14 -1.69 4.68 14.18
N PHE A 15 -2.85 5.32 14.36
CA PHE A 15 -2.97 6.79 14.37
C PHE A 15 -2.14 7.40 15.51
N GLY A 16 -1.48 8.52 15.24
CA GLY A 16 -0.53 9.16 16.17
C GLY A 16 0.93 8.77 15.94
N HIS A 17 1.18 7.57 15.38
CA HIS A 17 2.54 7.06 15.12
C HIS A 17 2.87 7.00 13.63
N GLY A 18 1.86 7.06 12.76
CA GLY A 18 2.06 7.09 11.31
C GLY A 18 2.50 5.75 10.72
N ILE A 19 2.34 4.67 11.48
CA ILE A 19 2.73 3.30 11.12
C ILE A 19 1.50 2.53 10.67
N ASP A 20 1.65 1.74 9.61
CA ASP A 20 0.63 0.82 9.12
C ASP A 20 1.01 -0.61 9.45
N ILE A 21 0.06 -1.37 9.99
CA ILE A 21 0.22 -2.79 10.27
C ILE A 21 -0.72 -3.57 9.38
N ARG A 22 -0.16 -4.49 8.60
CA ARG A 22 -0.94 -5.34 7.69
C ARG A 22 -1.30 -6.65 8.36
N ALA A 23 -2.59 -6.94 8.37
CA ALA A 23 -3.12 -8.27 8.61
C ALA A 23 -3.26 -9.03 7.28
N VAL A 24 -3.01 -10.33 7.30
CA VAL A 24 -3.09 -11.25 6.17
C VAL A 24 -4.05 -12.36 6.55
N GLN A 25 -5.11 -12.53 5.75
CA GLN A 25 -6.10 -13.58 5.92
C GLN A 25 -6.08 -14.44 4.66
N THR A 26 -5.76 -15.73 4.78
CA THR A 26 -5.89 -16.69 3.68
C THR A 26 -7.16 -17.52 3.85
N SER A 27 -7.79 -17.89 2.74
CA SER A 27 -8.94 -18.80 2.75
C SER A 27 -8.53 -20.13 3.39
N GLY A 28 -9.19 -20.50 4.49
CA GLY A 28 -8.90 -21.71 5.25
C GLY A 28 -8.10 -21.49 6.53
N ASP A 29 -7.54 -20.29 6.74
CA ASP A 29 -6.91 -19.94 8.02
C ASP A 29 -7.98 -19.67 9.08
N SER A 30 -7.77 -20.17 10.30
CA SER A 30 -8.67 -19.95 11.45
C SER A 30 -8.58 -18.54 12.03
N GLU A 31 -7.51 -17.81 11.74
CA GLU A 31 -7.26 -16.45 12.20
C GLU A 31 -6.40 -15.69 11.19
N ALA A 32 -6.47 -14.36 11.22
CA ALA A 32 -5.57 -13.52 10.48
C ALA A 32 -4.19 -13.53 11.14
N ARG A 33 -3.14 -13.41 10.32
CA ARG A 33 -1.76 -13.22 10.77
C ARG A 33 -1.28 -11.82 10.43
N PHE A 34 -0.24 -11.34 11.07
CA PHE A 34 0.27 -9.98 10.90
C PHE A 34 1.65 -9.99 10.27
N VAL A 35 1.91 -9.03 9.39
CA VAL A 35 3.22 -8.90 8.74
C VAL A 35 4.26 -8.53 9.79
N GLY A 36 5.19 -9.45 10.08
CA GLY A 36 6.23 -9.28 11.09
C GLY A 36 6.96 -7.94 11.00
N PRO A 37 7.52 -7.57 9.83
CA PRO A 37 8.22 -6.29 9.67
C PRO A 37 7.42 -5.06 10.09
N ASP A 38 6.10 -5.06 9.89
CA ASP A 38 5.26 -3.93 10.32
C ASP A 38 5.14 -3.88 11.86
N ILE A 39 5.08 -5.04 12.51
CA ILE A 39 5.04 -5.17 13.98
C ILE A 39 6.38 -4.76 14.60
N TYR A 40 7.49 -5.25 14.06
CA TYR A 40 8.83 -4.85 14.54
C TYR A 40 9.06 -3.35 14.37
N ALA A 41 8.63 -2.77 13.24
CA ALA A 41 8.68 -1.32 13.03
C ALA A 41 7.81 -0.55 14.05
N ALA A 42 6.58 -1.00 14.29
CA ALA A 42 5.69 -0.39 15.29
C ALA A 42 6.27 -0.44 16.71
N LEU A 43 6.94 -1.55 17.03
CA LEU A 43 7.58 -1.76 18.31
C LEU A 43 9.03 -1.27 18.33
N GLU A 44 9.50 -0.48 17.34
CA GLU A 44 10.89 0.02 17.28
C GLU A 44 11.96 -1.06 17.56
N LEU A 45 11.64 -2.32 17.25
CA LEU A 45 12.50 -3.48 17.45
C LEU A 45 13.34 -3.67 16.19
N LEU A 46 14.63 -3.92 16.38
CA LEU A 46 15.55 -4.23 15.30
C LEU A 46 15.48 -5.74 15.03
N ASP A 47 14.69 -6.14 14.03
CA ASP A 47 14.61 -7.53 13.57
C ASP A 47 14.38 -7.55 12.04
N ASP A 48 14.97 -8.54 11.37
CA ASP A 48 14.77 -8.80 9.94
C ASP A 48 13.70 -9.87 9.70
N ASN A 49 13.02 -10.33 10.76
CA ASN A 49 11.97 -11.33 10.72
C ASN A 49 10.91 -11.02 9.66
N ARG A 50 10.83 -11.89 8.64
CA ARG A 50 9.92 -11.80 7.50
C ARG A 50 8.71 -12.72 7.61
N ASP A 51 8.44 -13.23 8.80
CA ASP A 51 7.35 -14.17 9.02
C ASP A 51 6.02 -13.45 9.23
N LEU A 52 4.96 -14.23 9.08
CA LEU A 52 3.62 -13.83 9.49
C LEU A 52 3.42 -14.24 10.95
N LEU A 53 3.10 -13.26 11.80
CA LEU A 53 2.95 -13.42 13.24
C LEU A 53 1.49 -13.70 13.60
N THR A 54 1.26 -14.63 14.53
CA THR A 54 -0.06 -14.81 15.13
C THR A 54 -0.38 -13.67 16.10
N VAL A 55 -1.64 -13.56 16.54
CA VAL A 55 -2.02 -12.65 17.63
C VAL A 55 -1.17 -12.90 18.88
N ALA A 56 -0.90 -14.17 19.19
CA ALA A 56 -0.11 -14.56 20.36
C ALA A 56 1.34 -14.06 20.22
N ASP A 57 1.94 -14.19 19.04
CA ASP A 57 3.31 -13.71 18.77
C ASP A 57 3.41 -12.19 18.91
N VAL A 58 2.43 -11.44 18.37
CA VAL A 58 2.41 -9.97 18.48
C VAL A 58 2.29 -9.53 19.94
N VAL A 59 1.44 -10.18 20.73
CA VAL A 59 1.29 -9.89 22.16
C VAL A 59 2.57 -10.24 22.92
N ALA A 60 3.23 -11.36 22.57
CA ALA A 60 4.50 -11.74 23.18
C ALA A 60 5.59 -10.69 22.90
N LEU A 61 5.75 -10.26 21.64
CA LEU A 61 6.71 -9.21 21.25
C LEU A 61 6.43 -7.88 21.94
N ALA A 62 5.16 -7.46 22.01
CA ALA A 62 4.81 -6.21 22.68
C ALA A 62 5.21 -6.21 24.18
N ASN A 63 5.26 -7.38 24.83
CA ASN A 63 5.70 -7.48 26.23
C ASN A 63 7.19 -7.21 26.44
N GLU A 64 8.00 -7.29 25.39
CA GLU A 64 9.44 -6.98 25.41
C GLU A 64 9.71 -5.46 25.36
N PHE A 65 8.67 -4.65 25.15
CA PHE A 65 8.75 -3.21 24.88
C PHE A 65 8.59 -2.31 26.13
N PRO A 66 9.11 -1.06 26.14
CA PRO A 66 8.88 -0.10 27.22
C PRO A 66 7.38 0.10 27.52
N THR A 67 7.05 0.17 28.81
CA THR A 67 5.67 0.03 29.31
C THR A 67 4.70 1.08 28.77
N GLU A 68 5.15 2.31 28.52
CA GLU A 68 4.31 3.42 28.06
C GLU A 68 3.78 3.18 26.64
N LYS A 69 4.67 2.92 25.67
CA LYS A 69 4.27 2.59 24.29
C LYS A 69 3.61 1.22 24.17
N ARG A 70 4.01 0.26 25.02
CA ARG A 70 3.40 -1.09 25.06
C ARG A 70 1.90 -1.03 25.33
N MET A 71 1.48 -0.29 26.35
CA MET A 71 0.05 -0.21 26.71
C MET A 71 -0.77 0.46 25.62
N GLU A 72 -0.25 1.53 25.03
CA GLU A 72 -0.90 2.21 23.91
C GLU A 72 -1.06 1.27 22.71
N PHE A 73 0.02 0.59 22.32
CA PHE A 73 0.01 -0.37 21.22
C PHE A 73 -0.98 -1.50 21.48
N LEU A 74 -0.94 -2.14 22.65
CA LEU A 74 -1.81 -3.26 22.98
C LEU A 74 -3.29 -2.88 23.01
N VAL A 75 -3.63 -1.68 23.49
CA VAL A 75 -5.01 -1.17 23.46
C VAL A 75 -5.49 -0.95 22.03
N TRP A 76 -4.66 -0.33 21.19
CA TRP A 76 -4.98 -0.16 19.77
C TRP A 76 -5.09 -1.50 19.04
N PHE A 77 -4.15 -2.42 19.29
CA PHE A 77 -4.09 -3.74 18.65
C PHE A 77 -5.26 -4.64 19.08
N ASP A 78 -5.72 -4.54 20.33
CA ASP A 78 -6.95 -5.20 20.78
C ASP A 78 -8.17 -4.71 20.00
N GLY A 79 -8.26 -3.40 19.74
CA GLY A 79 -9.28 -2.82 18.86
C GLY A 79 -9.21 -3.38 17.43
N VAL A 80 -8.01 -3.52 16.86
CA VAL A 80 -7.80 -4.18 15.56
C VAL A 80 -8.26 -5.64 15.59
N ARG A 81 -7.94 -6.39 16.65
CA ARG A 81 -8.37 -7.78 16.83
C ARG A 81 -9.89 -7.90 16.90
N SER A 82 -10.56 -7.02 17.64
CA SER A 82 -12.03 -6.96 17.68
C SER A 82 -12.62 -6.59 16.33
N GLU A 83 -12.03 -5.63 15.60
CA GLU A 83 -12.46 -5.25 14.25
C GLU A 83 -12.25 -6.40 13.25
N LEU A 84 -11.20 -7.20 13.40
CA LEU A 84 -10.99 -8.41 12.62
C LEU A 84 -12.02 -9.49 12.95
N LEU A 85 -12.34 -9.72 14.23
CA LEU A 85 -13.31 -10.74 14.65
C LEU A 85 -14.75 -10.37 14.26
N ASP A 86 -15.16 -9.10 14.42
CA ASP A 86 -16.52 -8.64 14.11
C ASP A 86 -16.68 -8.23 12.63
N GLY A 87 -15.64 -7.67 12.02
CA GLY A 87 -15.69 -7.05 10.69
C GLY A 87 -15.33 -7.98 9.54
N VAL A 88 -14.46 -8.98 9.75
CA VAL A 88 -14.06 -9.93 8.69
C VAL A 88 -15.18 -10.91 8.40
N LEU A 89 -15.91 -11.41 9.41
CA LEU A 89 -17.08 -12.28 9.21
C LEU A 89 -18.24 -11.54 8.53
N TYR A 90 -18.51 -10.28 8.90
CA TYR A 90 -19.56 -9.49 8.25
C TYR A 90 -19.16 -9.06 6.83
N ALA A 91 -17.93 -8.63 6.58
CA ALA A 91 -17.48 -8.25 5.23
C ALA A 91 -17.36 -9.45 4.29
N ILE A 92 -16.94 -10.62 4.80
CA ILE A 92 -16.92 -11.89 4.05
C ILE A 92 -18.35 -12.41 3.82
N ALA A 93 -19.26 -12.29 4.79
CA ALA A 93 -20.64 -12.79 4.67
C ALA A 93 -21.61 -11.86 3.92
N THR A 94 -21.38 -10.55 3.92
CA THR A 94 -22.33 -9.55 3.38
C THR A 94 -21.78 -8.74 2.20
N ASN A 95 -20.51 -8.92 1.82
CA ASN A 95 -19.91 -8.27 0.66
C ASN A 95 -19.91 -6.73 0.76
N SER A 96 -19.90 -6.19 1.98
CA SER A 96 -19.95 -4.74 2.27
C SER A 96 -18.57 -4.20 2.71
N PRO A 97 -18.10 -3.06 2.16
CA PRO A 97 -16.77 -2.56 2.44
C PRO A 97 -16.65 -1.80 3.78
N PHE A 98 -15.57 -2.06 4.54
CA PHE A 98 -15.06 -1.13 5.56
C PHE A 98 -14.47 0.10 4.87
N SER A 99 -14.74 1.32 5.31
CA SER A 99 -14.24 2.57 4.69
C SER A 99 -13.48 3.44 5.70
N ARG A 100 -12.25 3.86 5.35
CA ARG A 100 -11.57 5.04 5.92
C ARG A 100 -11.06 5.91 4.76
N ALA A 101 -11.11 7.22 4.94
CA ALA A 101 -10.98 8.26 3.90
C ALA A 101 -9.62 8.27 3.17
N ARG A 102 -9.64 8.64 1.88
CA ARG A 102 -8.46 8.94 1.05
C ARG A 102 -7.76 10.19 1.59
N VAL A 103 -6.43 10.14 1.70
CA VAL A 103 -5.59 11.34 1.66
C VAL A 103 -5.16 11.47 0.19
N ASP A 104 -5.59 12.53 -0.47
CA ASP A 104 -5.20 12.84 -1.85
C ASP A 104 -3.90 13.64 -1.80
N ASP A 105 -2.79 13.00 -2.16
CA ASP A 105 -1.42 13.50 -2.00
C ASP A 105 -0.79 13.97 -3.34
N GLY A 106 -1.57 14.02 -4.42
CA GLY A 106 -1.14 14.55 -5.72
C GLY A 106 -0.21 13.60 -6.51
N HIS A 107 -0.18 12.31 -6.17
CA HIS A 107 0.61 11.30 -6.85
C HIS A 107 -0.19 10.53 -7.91
N LEU A 108 0.44 10.24 -9.04
CA LEU A 108 -0.22 9.59 -10.18
C LEU A 108 -0.25 8.08 -9.98
N SER A 109 -1.36 7.45 -10.35
CA SER A 109 -1.33 6.00 -10.59
C SER A 109 -0.39 5.68 -11.77
N VAL A 110 0.11 4.44 -11.81
CA VAL A 110 0.96 3.99 -12.92
C VAL A 110 0.23 4.07 -14.28
N GLY A 111 -1.09 3.89 -14.28
CA GLY A 111 -1.92 4.08 -15.47
C GLY A 111 -1.92 5.53 -15.95
N GLU A 112 -2.19 6.47 -15.05
CA GLU A 112 -2.17 7.91 -15.37
C GLU A 112 -0.77 8.35 -15.85
N ALA A 113 0.29 7.84 -15.23
CA ALA A 113 1.66 8.11 -15.69
C ALA A 113 1.90 7.58 -17.11
N ALA A 114 1.47 6.35 -17.43
CA ALA A 114 1.59 5.78 -18.77
C ALA A 114 0.81 6.59 -19.82
N ASP A 115 -0.39 7.05 -19.47
CA ASP A 115 -1.23 7.87 -20.34
C ASP A 115 -0.57 9.21 -20.64
N ILE A 116 0.01 9.88 -19.63
CA ILE A 116 0.73 11.16 -19.82
C ILE A 116 1.99 10.95 -20.65
N LEU A 117 2.79 9.91 -20.37
CA LEU A 117 4.01 9.61 -21.13
C LEU A 117 3.71 9.33 -22.59
N SER A 118 2.61 8.62 -22.87
CA SER A 118 2.19 8.27 -24.24
C SER A 118 1.68 9.47 -25.07
N ARG A 119 1.51 10.66 -24.45
CA ARG A 119 1.24 11.91 -25.20
C ARG A 119 2.50 12.40 -25.94
N ASP A 120 3.69 11.97 -25.52
CA ASP A 120 4.92 12.27 -26.25
C ASP A 120 5.02 11.38 -27.51
N PRO A 121 5.19 11.96 -28.71
CA PRO A 121 5.17 11.21 -29.97
C PRO A 121 6.26 10.13 -30.09
N VAL A 122 7.35 10.19 -29.31
CA VAL A 122 8.42 9.18 -29.36
C VAL A 122 8.27 8.08 -28.32
N ILE A 123 7.39 8.26 -27.34
CA ILE A 123 7.15 7.28 -26.27
C ILE A 123 5.89 6.50 -26.58
N ARG A 124 6.02 5.18 -26.75
CA ARG A 124 4.89 4.26 -26.84
C ARG A 124 5.00 3.25 -25.71
N ILE A 125 4.22 3.44 -24.66
CA ILE A 125 4.24 2.55 -23.50
C ILE A 125 2.83 2.34 -22.98
N THR A 126 2.45 1.09 -22.80
CA THR A 126 1.18 0.76 -22.14
C THR A 126 1.34 0.78 -20.62
N ARG A 127 0.22 0.91 -19.90
CA ARG A 127 0.20 0.74 -18.43
C ARG A 127 0.88 -0.56 -18.00
N ASP A 128 0.60 -1.65 -18.70
CA ASP A 128 1.10 -2.97 -18.34
C ASP A 128 2.60 -3.11 -18.57
N GLU A 129 3.13 -2.57 -19.67
CA GLU A 129 4.58 -2.52 -19.94
C GLU A 129 5.31 -1.62 -18.95
N LEU A 130 4.74 -0.44 -18.63
CA LEU A 130 5.30 0.44 -17.60
C LEU A 130 5.37 -0.28 -16.25
N PHE A 131 4.28 -0.96 -15.87
CA PHE A 131 4.15 -1.59 -14.55
C PHE A 131 4.97 -2.89 -14.42
N ARG A 132 4.84 -3.83 -15.36
CA ARG A 132 5.42 -5.16 -15.24
C ARG A 132 6.91 -5.21 -15.61
N ASP A 133 7.28 -4.43 -16.61
CA ASP A 133 8.59 -4.57 -17.26
C ASP A 133 9.48 -3.40 -16.88
N LEU A 134 9.04 -2.16 -17.13
CA LEU A 134 9.93 -1.00 -17.03
C LEU A 134 10.31 -0.62 -15.60
N LEU A 135 9.33 -0.50 -14.69
CA LEU A 135 9.60 -0.15 -13.30
C LEU A 135 10.43 -1.22 -12.59
N ARG A 136 10.26 -2.48 -12.98
CA ARG A 136 11.04 -3.61 -12.46
C ARG A 136 12.46 -3.61 -13.02
N ASP A 137 12.63 -3.44 -14.33
CA ASP A 137 13.93 -3.46 -15.01
C ASP A 137 14.82 -2.29 -14.58
N TYR A 138 14.22 -1.13 -14.26
CA TYR A 138 14.94 -0.01 -13.65
C TYR A 138 15.27 -0.21 -12.18
N GLY A 139 14.77 -1.29 -11.56
CA GLY A 139 14.93 -1.59 -10.14
C GLY A 139 14.15 -0.61 -9.24
N TRP A 140 13.08 -0.02 -9.74
CA TRP A 140 12.26 0.94 -9.00
C TRP A 140 11.11 0.29 -8.24
N ALA A 141 10.59 -0.83 -8.73
CA ALA A 141 9.55 -1.61 -8.06
C ALA A 141 9.97 -3.07 -7.92
N MET A 142 9.50 -3.72 -6.86
CA MET A 142 9.72 -5.13 -6.59
C MET A 142 8.45 -5.80 -6.02
N GLN A 143 8.36 -7.12 -6.16
CA GLN A 143 7.37 -7.89 -5.40
C GLN A 143 7.88 -8.11 -3.99
N GLU A 144 7.08 -7.69 -3.01
CA GLU A 144 7.37 -7.97 -1.62
C GLU A 144 7.27 -9.49 -1.36
N PRO A 145 8.24 -10.10 -0.65
CA PRO A 145 8.24 -11.55 -0.43
C PRO A 145 7.00 -12.10 0.27
N ILE A 146 6.45 -11.33 1.23
CA ILE A 146 5.39 -11.79 2.15
C ILE A 146 4.01 -11.65 1.50
N THR A 147 3.64 -10.42 1.11
CA THR A 147 2.29 -10.17 0.57
C THR A 147 2.19 -10.39 -0.95
N ARG A 148 3.33 -10.61 -1.63
CA ARG A 148 3.46 -10.60 -3.10
C ARG A 148 2.98 -9.31 -3.76
N ALA A 149 2.70 -8.27 -2.98
CA ALA A 149 2.32 -6.97 -3.50
C ALA A 149 3.51 -6.30 -4.17
N TRP A 150 3.24 -5.54 -5.23
CA TRP A 150 4.23 -4.66 -5.83
C TRP A 150 4.44 -3.43 -4.93
N ILE A 151 5.68 -3.17 -4.57
CA ILE A 151 6.09 -2.02 -3.75
C ILE A 151 7.24 -1.27 -4.41
N PRO A 152 7.40 0.04 -4.17
CA PRO A 152 8.61 0.75 -4.53
C PRO A 152 9.82 0.14 -3.81
N THR A 153 11.00 0.20 -4.45
CA THR A 153 12.26 -0.07 -3.76
C THR A 153 12.67 1.14 -2.91
N ASP A 154 13.49 0.91 -1.87
CA ASP A 154 14.03 1.99 -1.04
C ASP A 154 14.74 3.04 -1.90
N ARG A 155 15.54 2.59 -2.87
CA ARG A 155 16.20 3.46 -3.85
C ARG A 155 15.22 4.40 -4.58
N ALA A 156 14.08 3.89 -5.04
CA ALA A 156 13.11 4.71 -5.77
C ALA A 156 12.33 5.64 -4.84
N THR A 157 12.13 5.24 -3.59
CA THR A 157 11.49 6.04 -2.54
C THR A 157 12.41 7.18 -2.11
N ASP A 158 13.68 6.89 -1.82
CA ASP A 158 14.70 7.86 -1.41
C ASP A 158 15.00 8.86 -2.51
N ALA A 159 14.98 8.42 -3.77
CA ALA A 159 15.10 9.30 -4.93
C ALA A 159 13.83 10.13 -5.21
N GLY A 160 12.75 9.88 -4.47
CA GLY A 160 11.47 10.57 -4.62
C GLY A 160 10.74 10.26 -5.92
N TRP A 161 11.07 9.16 -6.62
CA TRP A 161 10.46 8.80 -7.90
C TRP A 161 9.14 8.07 -7.75
N LEU A 162 9.06 7.17 -6.78
CA LEU A 162 7.86 6.39 -6.49
C LEU A 162 7.51 6.54 -5.02
N VAL A 163 6.21 6.46 -4.73
CA VAL A 163 5.73 6.34 -3.35
C VAL A 163 4.79 5.15 -3.21
N ARG A 164 4.68 4.68 -1.98
CA ARG A 164 3.72 3.65 -1.61
C ARG A 164 2.45 4.34 -1.13
N ASP A 165 1.38 4.20 -1.90
CA ASP A 165 0.05 4.67 -1.54
C ASP A 165 -0.88 3.47 -1.29
N GLN A 166 -1.83 3.64 -0.40
CA GLN A 166 -2.84 2.62 -0.08
C GLN A 166 -4.19 3.01 -0.72
N THR A 167 -4.19 3.29 -2.03
CA THR A 167 -5.43 3.62 -2.73
C THR A 167 -6.19 2.39 -3.21
N ARG A 168 -7.53 2.45 -3.07
CA ARG A 168 -8.49 1.47 -3.62
C ARG A 168 -8.77 1.73 -5.10
N GLY A 169 -8.76 0.69 -5.93
CA GLY A 169 -9.32 0.71 -7.28
C GLY A 169 -10.86 0.71 -7.25
N ARG A 170 -11.51 1.29 -8.27
CA ARG A 170 -12.98 1.45 -8.35
C ARG A 170 -13.76 0.11 -8.38
N THR A 171 -13.09 -0.98 -8.75
CA THR A 171 -13.60 -2.36 -8.77
C THR A 171 -12.84 -3.29 -7.82
N ASP A 172 -11.77 -2.79 -7.16
CA ASP A 172 -10.92 -3.60 -6.30
C ASP A 172 -11.45 -3.53 -4.87
N ARG A 173 -11.88 -4.70 -4.39
CA ARG A 173 -12.68 -4.87 -3.17
C ARG A 173 -11.86 -4.82 -1.86
N ILE A 174 -10.54 -4.66 -1.96
CA ILE A 174 -9.58 -4.63 -0.85
C ILE A 174 -8.52 -3.55 -1.16
N ALA A 175 -8.06 -2.81 -0.15
CA ALA A 175 -6.96 -1.85 -0.31
C ALA A 175 -5.64 -2.61 -0.51
N TYR A 176 -5.10 -2.57 -1.73
CA TYR A 176 -3.79 -3.11 -2.05
C TYR A 176 -2.75 -2.00 -1.96
N PRO A 177 -1.51 -2.28 -1.50
CA PRO A 177 -0.40 -1.37 -1.69
C PRO A 177 -0.27 -1.07 -3.19
N GLN A 178 -0.39 0.21 -3.55
CA GLN A 178 -0.21 0.67 -4.92
C GLN A 178 1.08 1.47 -5.00
N VAL A 179 1.87 1.14 -6.01
CA VAL A 179 2.95 2.00 -6.46
C VAL A 179 2.32 3.23 -7.11
N ARG A 180 2.65 4.42 -6.62
CA ARG A 180 2.33 5.68 -7.28
C ARG A 180 3.59 6.31 -7.83
N VAL A 181 3.41 7.02 -8.94
CA VAL A 181 4.46 7.77 -9.62
C VAL A 181 4.36 9.21 -9.16
N THR A 182 5.44 9.75 -8.59
CA THR A 182 5.51 11.17 -8.25
C THR A 182 5.74 12.00 -9.51
N ARG A 183 5.64 13.32 -9.39
CA ARG A 183 6.06 14.22 -10.48
C ARG A 183 7.53 14.01 -10.88
N ALA A 184 8.43 13.89 -9.90
CA ALA A 184 9.85 13.64 -10.15
C ALA A 184 10.09 12.28 -10.83
N GLY A 185 9.31 11.25 -10.46
CA GLY A 185 9.36 9.95 -11.12
C GLY A 185 8.88 10.01 -12.57
N LEU A 186 7.83 10.78 -12.84
CA LEU A 186 7.30 10.98 -14.20
C LEU A 186 8.33 11.68 -15.10
N GLU A 187 8.97 12.74 -14.62
CA GLU A 187 10.03 13.47 -15.32
C GLU A 187 11.22 12.56 -15.63
N GLU A 188 11.63 11.75 -14.66
CA GLU A 188 12.74 10.80 -14.82
C GLU A 188 12.39 9.67 -15.81
N LEU A 189 11.16 9.16 -15.79
CA LEU A 189 10.66 8.18 -16.77
C LEU A 189 10.69 8.77 -18.19
N HIS A 190 10.16 9.98 -18.36
CA HIS A 190 10.15 10.68 -19.65
C HIS A 190 11.56 10.85 -20.21
N ARG A 191 12.51 11.28 -19.36
CA ARG A 191 13.92 11.42 -19.72
C ARG A 191 14.56 10.10 -20.14
N ARG A 192 14.33 9.01 -19.39
CA ARG A 192 14.91 7.68 -19.70
C ARG A 192 14.33 7.05 -20.95
N LEU A 193 13.05 7.31 -21.22
CA LEU A 193 12.36 6.86 -22.42
C LEU A 193 12.68 7.73 -23.65
N GLY A 194 13.51 8.78 -23.49
CA GLY A 194 13.97 9.63 -24.58
C GLY A 194 12.93 10.64 -25.05
N GLY A 195 11.98 11.01 -24.18
CA GLY A 195 10.96 11.99 -24.48
C GLY A 195 11.52 13.33 -24.93
N ILE A 196 10.80 13.98 -25.85
CA ILE A 196 11.24 15.21 -26.53
C ILE A 196 10.24 16.36 -26.38
N ALA A 197 8.99 16.05 -26.03
CA ALA A 197 7.93 17.01 -25.81
C ALA A 197 7.86 17.42 -24.33
N ALA A 198 7.31 18.60 -24.06
CA ALA A 198 7.06 19.02 -22.68
C ALA A 198 5.98 18.14 -22.03
N LEU A 199 6.25 17.64 -20.83
CA LEU A 199 5.26 16.93 -20.02
C LEU A 199 4.15 17.88 -19.58
N HIS A 200 2.91 17.57 -19.97
CA HIS A 200 1.72 18.29 -19.51
C HIS A 200 1.01 17.42 -18.48
N VAL A 201 1.24 17.73 -17.21
CA VAL A 201 0.49 17.14 -16.08
C VAL A 201 -0.67 18.09 -15.80
N ASP A 202 -1.89 17.66 -16.09
CA ASP A 202 -3.08 18.43 -15.77
C ASP A 202 -3.24 18.45 -14.23
N ASP A 203 -3.06 19.61 -13.60
CA ASP A 203 -3.35 19.80 -12.17
C ASP A 203 -4.87 19.67 -11.95
N HIS A 204 -5.39 18.45 -11.90
CA HIS A 204 -6.78 18.20 -11.50
C HIS A 204 -6.93 18.41 -9.99
N HIS A 205 -6.95 19.68 -9.57
CA HIS A 205 -7.61 20.10 -8.35
C HIS A 205 -9.10 20.26 -8.65
N PRO A 206 -10.00 19.39 -8.13
CA PRO A 206 -11.37 19.81 -7.91
C PRO A 206 -11.33 20.84 -6.79
N GLN A 207 -11.21 22.12 -7.14
CA GLN A 207 -11.60 23.19 -6.24
C GLN A 207 -13.07 22.94 -5.88
N LEU A 208 -13.30 22.51 -4.64
CA LEU A 208 -14.63 22.51 -4.03
C LEU A 208 -15.16 23.94 -4.13
N ILE A 209 -16.00 24.19 -5.12
CA ILE A 209 -16.84 25.37 -5.16
C ILE A 209 -17.81 25.18 -3.99
N GLU A 210 -17.54 25.84 -2.86
CA GLU A 210 -18.53 25.96 -1.80
C GLU A 210 -19.75 26.71 -2.37
N PRO A 211 -20.96 26.13 -2.34
CA PRO A 211 -22.14 26.90 -2.67
C PRO A 211 -22.36 27.92 -1.55
N THR A 212 -22.13 29.19 -1.88
CA THR A 212 -22.51 30.31 -1.02
C THR A 212 -24.03 30.29 -0.85
N ALA A 213 -24.47 30.16 0.40
CA ALA A 213 -25.84 30.44 0.83
C ALA A 213 -25.82 31.62 1.80
#